data_AF-A0A914XKJ6-F1
#
_entry.id   AF-A0A914XKJ6-F1
#
_cell.length_a   1.000
_cell.length_b   1.000
_cell.length_c   1.000
_cell.angle_alpha   90.00
_cell.angle_beta   90.00
_cell.angle_gamma   90.00
#
_symmetry.space_group_name_H-M   'P 1'
#
loop_
_entity.id
_entity.type
_entity.pdbx_description
1 polymer ?
#
loop_
_entity_poly.entity_id
_entity_poly.type
_entity_poly.pdbx_seq_one_letter_code
_entity_poly.pdbx_strand_id
1 'polypeptide(L)'
;MCYEFACGDIAKGRLSLGQVLNHGSNAGSNDYASIDSAALEGYCQAFGVRPVNDADPIVAPVTEQTPAILAADNERKLLSMIGRHLIEKATSSTQPSTLYVDVTSENVVRSYHALLGVTNRCLQYLTSIEAHLARFARVIAHQLTTFSSSSGNNRTITAAVVQYLCANVPGMDAALRSQLPSDQLQRSNIRIVDFVQRAIVLTPPPQPGAVAGLLSGGNDLWQLLLSYDSAEIKNLMLRIVPFVVPARFNVSMVLGEEVLTRVAAGPHQEYITVLMSKLEQLAKLGKIGAWQTTVNACGRELGPLGNDTKVQTTFTFEALRIELEAWHERLHQTTDMRKFGLTTAELALKVKGLLQAAMSGRMKLNSELMLLLATFLINTSDWDYIFKKLDGEKLKSPFVDLGRLFAAFAMTVDQGEATTRRVAQSVWQVLLPTMEDSVQIKRAGNATRPVLREQNRNQLLSRRQLVAFSRNVKEQTSVSLLLSLLGKLFNCANGGMNRMFIQHSEYWPTVYDGSNVNNDFLNEMISLTMDNGLLINPNNAFYLRSKGDFLLG
;
A
#
# COMPACT_ATOMS: atom_id res chain seq x y z
N MET A 1 37.38 -4.55 -18.18
CA MET A 1 36.52 -4.55 -16.96
C MET A 1 35.55 -3.39 -16.88
N CYS A 2 35.92 -2.16 -16.48
CA CYS A 2 34.93 -1.08 -16.28
C CYS A 2 34.14 -0.71 -17.55
N TYR A 3 34.83 -0.71 -18.70
CA TYR A 3 34.23 -0.51 -20.02
C TYR A 3 33.25 -1.64 -20.39
N GLU A 4 33.59 -2.90 -20.11
CA GLU A 4 32.76 -4.07 -20.41
C GLU A 4 31.52 -4.15 -19.51
N PHE A 5 31.64 -3.71 -18.25
CA PHE A 5 30.52 -3.54 -17.33
C PHE A 5 29.55 -2.45 -17.81
N ALA A 6 30.08 -1.30 -18.24
CA ALA A 6 29.28 -0.18 -18.74
C ALA A 6 28.54 -0.51 -20.05
N CYS A 7 29.08 -1.43 -20.86
CA CYS A 7 28.45 -1.90 -22.09
C CYS A 7 27.50 -3.11 -21.91
N GLY A 8 27.34 -3.63 -20.68
CA GLY A 8 26.44 -4.74 -20.40
C GLY A 8 26.93 -6.13 -20.84
N ASP A 9 28.19 -6.27 -21.27
CA ASP A 9 28.78 -7.55 -21.67
C ASP A 9 29.37 -8.29 -20.47
N ILE A 10 28.47 -8.84 -19.66
CA ILE A 10 28.77 -9.45 -18.36
C ILE A 10 29.66 -10.69 -18.50
N ALA A 11 29.51 -11.46 -19.58
CA ALA A 11 30.27 -12.68 -19.82
C ALA A 11 31.75 -12.38 -20.11
N LYS A 12 32.01 -11.37 -20.93
CA LYS A 12 33.37 -10.93 -21.24
C LYS A 12 34.04 -10.25 -20.04
N GLY A 13 33.28 -9.44 -19.29
CA GLY A 13 33.74 -8.84 -18.04
C GLY A 13 34.16 -9.86 -16.98
N ARG A 14 33.41 -10.97 -16.84
CA ARG A 14 33.76 -12.10 -15.96
C ARG A 14 35.08 -12.76 -16.35
N LEU A 15 35.29 -13.01 -17.64
CA LEU A 15 36.49 -13.64 -18.18
C LEU A 15 37.73 -12.77 -17.95
N SER A 16 37.61 -11.47 -18.24
CA SER A 16 38.67 -10.48 -18.00
C SER A 16 39.02 -10.36 -16.51
N LEU A 17 38.02 -10.37 -15.61
CA LEU A 17 38.24 -10.36 -14.16
C LEU A 17 38.94 -11.63 -13.67
N GLY A 18 38.55 -12.80 -14.19
CA GLY A 18 39.19 -14.07 -13.87
C GLY A 18 40.67 -14.13 -14.27
N GLN A 19 41.03 -13.53 -15.41
CA GLN A 19 42.43 -13.44 -15.85
C GLN A 19 43.26 -12.53 -14.93
N VAL A 20 42.70 -11.41 -14.48
CA VAL A 20 43.35 -10.49 -13.53
C VAL A 20 43.60 -11.18 -12.18
N LEU A 21 42.63 -11.95 -11.68
CA LEU A 21 42.75 -12.68 -10.42
C LEU A 21 43.75 -13.85 -10.48
N ASN A 22 43.88 -14.51 -11.64
CA ASN A 22 44.81 -15.62 -11.83
C ASN A 22 46.26 -15.18 -12.12
N HIS A 23 46.47 -13.99 -12.70
CA HIS A 23 47.82 -13.47 -12.96
C HIS A 23 48.43 -12.73 -11.75
N GLY A 24 47.61 -12.20 -10.85
CA GLY A 24 48.08 -11.54 -9.62
C GLY A 24 48.83 -12.46 -8.65
N SER A 25 48.64 -13.78 -8.74
CA SER A 25 49.30 -14.76 -7.87
C SER A 25 50.64 -15.29 -8.40
N ASN A 26 51.05 -14.98 -9.65
CA ASN A 26 52.17 -15.67 -10.31
C ASN A 26 53.21 -14.80 -11.06
N ALA A 27 53.25 -13.47 -10.92
CA ALA A 27 54.24 -12.67 -11.65
C ALA A 27 54.86 -11.53 -10.83
N GLY A 28 56.17 -11.60 -10.62
CA GLY A 28 57.03 -10.48 -10.22
C GLY A 28 57.26 -9.47 -11.34
N SER A 29 56.22 -9.07 -12.09
CA SER A 29 56.31 -8.03 -13.13
C SER A 29 55.38 -6.86 -12.81
N ASN A 30 55.99 -5.69 -12.66
CA ASN A 30 55.48 -4.41 -12.16
C ASN A 30 54.41 -3.68 -13.01
N ASP A 31 53.61 -4.35 -13.85
CA ASP A 31 52.68 -3.65 -14.77
C ASP A 31 51.23 -3.52 -14.28
N TYR A 32 50.88 -4.02 -13.09
CA TYR A 32 49.54 -3.86 -12.48
C TYR A 32 49.55 -3.06 -11.18
N ALA A 33 50.30 -1.96 -11.16
CA ALA A 33 50.26 -1.03 -10.04
C ALA A 33 48.88 -0.33 -9.95
N SER A 34 48.27 -0.40 -8.76
CA SER A 34 47.16 0.45 -8.25
C SER A 34 45.70 0.11 -8.59
N ILE A 35 45.31 -1.17 -8.64
CA ILE A 35 43.87 -1.47 -8.46
C ILE A 35 43.55 -1.43 -6.96
N ASP A 36 42.69 -0.49 -6.56
CA ASP A 36 42.16 -0.41 -5.20
C ASP A 36 41.45 -1.73 -4.83
N SER A 37 41.88 -2.33 -3.72
CA SER A 37 41.37 -3.63 -3.23
C SER A 37 39.86 -3.58 -2.97
N ALA A 38 39.33 -2.45 -2.51
CA ALA A 38 37.89 -2.29 -2.27
C ALA A 38 37.10 -2.23 -3.58
N ALA A 39 37.67 -1.57 -4.60
CA ALA A 39 37.07 -1.52 -5.94
C ALA A 39 37.08 -2.91 -6.61
N LEU A 40 38.18 -3.66 -6.48
CA LEU A 40 38.30 -5.02 -7.00
C LEU A 40 37.29 -5.98 -6.36
N GLU A 41 37.08 -5.87 -5.05
CA GLU A 41 36.07 -6.63 -4.31
C GLU A 41 34.65 -6.29 -4.78
N GLY A 42 34.37 -5.00 -5.00
CA GLY A 42 33.11 -4.54 -5.59
C GLY A 42 32.84 -5.14 -6.97
N TYR A 43 33.87 -5.23 -7.83
CA TYR A 43 33.74 -5.89 -9.14
C TYR A 43 33.56 -7.41 -9.01
N CYS A 44 34.26 -8.06 -8.08
CA CYS A 44 34.08 -9.49 -7.79
C CYS A 44 32.65 -9.81 -7.35
N GLN A 45 32.05 -8.97 -6.50
CA GLN A 45 30.66 -9.11 -6.09
C GLN A 45 29.68 -8.85 -7.24
N ALA A 46 29.89 -7.78 -8.01
CA ALA A 46 29.02 -7.41 -9.13
C ALA A 46 29.02 -8.48 -10.25
N PHE A 47 30.17 -9.12 -10.49
CA PHE A 47 30.30 -10.19 -11.46
C PHE A 47 30.12 -11.59 -10.85
N GLY A 48 29.97 -11.75 -9.53
CA GLY A 48 29.86 -13.06 -8.88
C GLY A 48 31.08 -13.96 -9.08
N VAL A 49 32.28 -13.38 -9.12
CA VAL A 49 33.57 -14.08 -9.24
C VAL A 49 34.24 -14.06 -7.86
N ARG A 50 34.81 -15.17 -7.38
CA ARG A 50 35.43 -15.26 -6.05
C ARG A 50 36.91 -14.83 -6.08
N PRO A 51 37.40 -14.04 -5.10
CA PRO A 51 38.83 -13.77 -4.95
C PRO A 51 39.60 -15.02 -4.49
N VAL A 52 40.85 -15.17 -4.95
CA VAL A 52 41.68 -16.39 -4.82
C VAL A 52 42.26 -16.60 -3.41
N ASN A 53 42.16 -15.63 -2.50
CA ASN A 53 42.90 -15.64 -1.23
C ASN A 53 42.20 -16.25 -0.01
N ASP A 54 40.97 -16.75 -0.13
CA ASP A 54 40.37 -17.55 0.93
C ASP A 54 40.63 -19.03 0.64
N ALA A 55 41.65 -19.59 1.29
CA ALA A 55 41.83 -21.03 1.34
C ALA A 55 40.54 -21.65 1.94
N ASP A 56 39.77 -22.36 1.10
CA ASP A 56 38.59 -23.09 1.53
C ASP A 56 38.97 -24.01 2.72
N PRO A 57 38.29 -23.93 3.89
CA PRO A 57 38.40 -24.99 4.86
C PRO A 57 37.82 -26.24 4.21
N ILE A 58 38.64 -27.28 4.06
CA ILE A 58 38.22 -28.61 3.63
C ILE A 58 37.02 -29.01 4.50
N VAL A 59 35.81 -28.99 3.93
CA VAL A 59 34.61 -29.46 4.61
C VAL A 59 34.76 -30.98 4.70
N ALA A 60 35.11 -31.47 5.90
CA ALA A 60 35.13 -32.90 6.18
C ALA A 60 33.77 -33.54 5.79
N PRO A 61 33.75 -34.81 5.36
CA PRO A 61 32.50 -35.48 5.02
C PRO A 61 31.52 -35.39 6.20
N VAL A 62 30.29 -34.95 5.91
CA VAL A 62 29.22 -34.85 6.90
C VAL A 62 28.89 -36.26 7.40
N THR A 63 29.10 -36.50 8.69
CA THR A 63 28.80 -37.77 9.36
C THR A 63 27.78 -37.58 10.49
N GLU A 64 27.30 -38.67 11.09
CA GLU A 64 26.43 -38.62 12.27
C GLU A 64 27.07 -37.92 13.49
N GLN A 65 28.40 -37.79 13.51
CA GLN A 65 29.13 -37.08 14.58
C GLN A 65 29.16 -35.56 14.39
N THR A 66 28.74 -35.06 13.24
CA THR A 66 28.79 -33.62 12.89
C THR A 66 28.09 -32.72 13.91
N PRO A 67 26.90 -33.05 14.46
CA PRO A 67 26.25 -32.22 15.48
C PRO A 67 27.08 -32.09 16.77
N ALA A 68 27.75 -33.16 17.21
CA ALA A 68 28.59 -33.13 18.40
C ALA A 68 29.83 -32.25 18.20
N ILE A 69 30.39 -32.25 16.98
CA ILE A 69 31.49 -31.36 16.59
C ILE A 69 31.02 -29.89 16.60
N LEU A 70 29.84 -29.61 16.05
CA LEU A 70 29.26 -28.25 16.03
C LEU A 70 28.89 -27.74 17.44
N ALA A 71 28.40 -28.62 18.30
CA ALA A 71 28.12 -28.31 19.70
C ALA A 71 29.40 -27.91 20.46
N ALA A 72 30.49 -28.67 20.28
CA ALA A 72 31.80 -28.32 20.85
C ALA A 72 32.38 -27.03 20.23
N ASP A 73 32.10 -26.76 18.95
CA ASP A 73 32.50 -25.52 18.28
C ASP A 73 31.75 -24.29 18.78
N ASN A 74 30.53 -24.41 19.31
CA ASN A 74 29.82 -23.27 19.90
C ASN A 74 30.61 -22.59 21.03
N GLU A 75 31.41 -23.38 21.74
CA GLU A 75 32.29 -22.90 22.80
C GLU A 75 33.62 -22.38 22.26
N ARG A 76 34.23 -23.11 21.31
CA ARG A 76 35.59 -22.85 20.83
C ARG A 76 35.67 -21.83 19.68
N LYS A 77 34.57 -21.61 18.95
CA LYS A 77 34.44 -20.69 17.81
C LYS A 77 35.50 -20.87 16.73
N LEU A 78 35.88 -22.12 16.44
CA LEU A 78 36.93 -22.47 15.48
C LEU A 78 36.42 -22.46 14.03
N LEU A 79 35.14 -22.76 13.80
CA LEU A 79 34.53 -22.72 12.47
C LEU A 79 33.94 -21.35 12.14
N SER A 80 34.15 -20.91 10.90
CA SER A 80 33.50 -19.72 10.35
C SER A 80 32.00 -19.97 10.14
N MET A 81 31.19 -18.90 10.20
CA MET A 81 29.75 -18.99 9.93
C MET A 81 29.44 -19.50 8.51
N ILE A 82 30.30 -19.17 7.55
CA ILE A 82 30.21 -19.65 6.16
C ILE A 82 30.44 -21.16 6.11
N GLY A 83 31.46 -21.67 6.81
CA GLY A 83 31.73 -23.10 6.90
C GLY A 83 30.57 -23.88 7.53
N ARG A 84 29.96 -23.33 8.59
CA ARG A 84 28.79 -23.94 9.24
C ARG A 84 27.55 -23.97 8.34
N HIS A 85 27.34 -22.92 7.53
CA HIS A 85 26.26 -22.89 6.55
C HIS A 85 26.47 -23.89 5.40
N LEU A 86 27.72 -24.09 4.96
CA LEU A 86 28.05 -25.11 3.96
C LEU A 86 27.77 -26.53 4.47
N ILE A 87 28.06 -26.81 5.75
CA ILE A 87 27.72 -28.08 6.41
C ILE A 87 26.19 -28.27 6.46
N GLU A 88 25.44 -27.23 6.84
CA GLU A 88 23.96 -27.27 6.84
C GLU A 88 23.40 -27.55 5.44
N LYS A 89 23.94 -26.89 4.41
CA LYS A 89 23.56 -27.12 3.02
C LYS A 89 23.92 -28.53 2.52
N ALA A 90 25.03 -29.09 2.99
CA ALA A 90 25.40 -30.47 2.68
C ALA A 90 24.47 -31.49 3.36
N THR A 91 23.88 -31.14 4.51
CA THR A 91 22.85 -31.97 5.18
C THR A 91 21.45 -31.85 4.60
N SER A 92 21.16 -30.80 3.81
CA SER A 92 19.84 -30.60 3.21
C SER A 92 19.67 -31.41 1.92
N SER A 93 19.35 -32.70 2.04
CA SER A 93 18.75 -33.48 0.95
C SER A 93 17.21 -33.42 1.02
N THR A 94 16.51 -33.90 -0.01
CA THR A 94 15.07 -33.69 -0.29
C THR A 94 14.07 -34.18 0.79
N GLN A 95 14.53 -34.73 1.91
CA GLN A 95 13.71 -34.97 3.11
C GLN A 95 14.46 -34.49 4.37
N PRO A 96 13.76 -33.92 5.37
CA PRO A 96 14.39 -33.51 6.63
C PRO A 96 14.90 -34.75 7.37
N SER A 97 16.19 -35.03 7.24
CA SER A 97 16.88 -36.04 8.05
C SER A 97 17.02 -35.53 9.49
N THR A 98 17.05 -36.44 10.46
CA THR A 98 17.36 -36.10 11.87
C THR A 98 18.68 -35.34 11.99
N LEU A 99 19.65 -35.68 11.14
CA LEU A 99 20.94 -35.00 11.04
C LEU A 99 20.82 -33.52 10.61
N TYR A 100 19.94 -33.21 9.64
CA TYR A 100 19.67 -31.83 9.23
C TYR A 100 19.06 -31.00 10.36
N VAL A 101 18.12 -31.59 11.12
CA VAL A 101 17.48 -30.92 12.27
C VAL A 101 18.52 -30.59 13.34
N ASP A 102 19.41 -31.54 13.62
CA ASP A 102 20.47 -31.40 14.61
C ASP A 102 21.49 -30.32 14.22
N VAL A 103 22.00 -30.36 12.99
CA VAL A 103 22.95 -29.36 12.46
C VAL A 103 22.32 -27.96 12.42
N THR A 104 21.07 -27.86 11.95
CA THR A 104 20.36 -26.58 11.87
C THR A 104 20.15 -25.99 13.27
N SER A 105 19.75 -26.81 14.25
CA SER A 105 19.57 -26.34 15.64
C SER A 105 20.86 -25.77 16.23
N GLU A 106 22.00 -26.45 16.03
CA GLU A 106 23.31 -25.97 16.49
C GLU A 106 23.74 -24.65 15.80
N ASN A 107 23.48 -24.53 14.50
CA ASN A 107 23.82 -23.33 13.73
C ASN A 107 22.95 -22.11 14.08
N VAL A 108 21.66 -22.33 14.34
CA VAL A 108 20.75 -21.27 14.80
C VAL A 108 21.23 -20.71 16.15
N VAL A 109 21.58 -21.59 17.11
CA VAL A 109 22.14 -21.15 18.39
C VAL A 109 23.47 -20.40 18.20
N ARG A 110 24.37 -20.91 17.36
CA ARG A 110 25.65 -20.21 17.06
C ARG A 110 25.44 -18.82 16.45
N SER A 111 24.44 -18.68 15.60
CA SER A 111 24.08 -17.40 14.96
C SER A 111 23.67 -16.36 15.99
N TYR A 112 22.89 -16.75 16.99
CA TYR A 112 22.53 -15.87 18.10
C TYR A 112 23.74 -15.43 18.93
N HIS A 113 24.67 -16.35 19.22
CA HIS A 113 25.93 -16.01 19.88
C HIS A 113 26.86 -15.13 19.03
N ALA A 114 26.69 -15.11 17.71
CA ALA A 114 27.38 -14.20 16.80
C ALA A 114 26.67 -12.85 16.66
N LEU A 115 25.59 -12.58 17.41
CA LEU A 115 24.73 -11.40 17.30
C LEU A 115 24.12 -11.22 15.89
N LEU A 116 23.96 -12.32 15.15
CA LEU A 116 23.22 -12.31 13.91
C LEU A 116 21.71 -12.32 14.23
N GLY A 117 20.98 -11.44 13.56
CA GLY A 117 19.54 -11.29 13.79
C GLY A 117 18.74 -12.58 13.57
N VAL A 118 17.62 -12.71 14.29
CA VAL A 118 16.65 -13.79 14.06
C VAL A 118 16.09 -13.64 12.65
N THR A 119 16.42 -14.56 11.75
CA THR A 119 15.87 -14.53 10.38
C THR A 119 14.48 -15.16 10.34
N ASN A 120 13.64 -14.74 9.38
CA ASN A 120 12.34 -15.37 9.13
C ASN A 120 12.46 -16.88 8.89
N ARG A 121 13.57 -17.33 8.29
CA ARG A 121 13.87 -18.75 8.10
C ARG A 121 14.05 -19.49 9.42
N CYS A 122 14.68 -18.87 10.42
CA CYS A 122 14.81 -19.47 11.77
C CYS A 122 13.44 -19.61 12.44
N LEU A 123 12.60 -18.57 12.37
CA LEU A 123 11.25 -18.62 12.94
C LEU A 123 10.39 -19.69 12.25
N GLN A 124 10.41 -19.73 10.92
CA GLN A 124 9.71 -20.77 10.15
C GLN A 124 10.20 -22.18 10.52
N TYR A 125 11.51 -22.38 10.68
CA TYR A 125 12.07 -23.66 11.12
C TYR A 125 11.51 -24.07 12.50
N LEU A 126 11.52 -23.16 13.47
CA LEU A 126 11.07 -23.41 14.85
C LEU A 126 9.56 -23.62 14.98
N THR A 127 8.75 -23.01 14.09
CA THR A 127 7.29 -23.17 14.09
C THR A 127 6.78 -24.26 13.14
N SER A 128 7.64 -24.83 12.30
CA SER A 128 7.21 -25.78 11.25
C SER A 128 6.81 -27.16 11.77
N ILE A 129 7.60 -27.72 12.70
CA ILE A 129 7.44 -29.08 13.20
C ILE A 129 7.81 -29.11 14.70
N GLU A 130 6.96 -29.72 15.53
CA GLU A 130 7.15 -29.80 16.99
C GLU A 130 8.47 -30.47 17.38
N ALA A 131 8.91 -31.48 16.60
CA ALA A 131 10.20 -32.15 16.81
C ALA A 131 11.41 -31.21 16.63
N HIS A 132 11.32 -30.20 15.74
CA HIS A 132 12.38 -29.20 15.57
C HIS A 132 12.47 -28.31 16.81
N LEU A 133 11.32 -27.86 17.31
CA LEU A 133 11.23 -27.05 18.53
C LEU A 133 11.80 -27.80 19.74
N ALA A 134 11.44 -29.08 19.91
CA ALA A 134 11.94 -29.91 21.00
C ALA A 134 13.45 -30.19 20.90
N ARG A 135 13.99 -30.38 19.69
CA ARG A 135 15.44 -30.52 19.49
C ARG A 135 16.17 -29.22 19.77
N PHE A 136 15.65 -28.11 19.27
CA PHE A 136 16.23 -26.80 19.48
C PHE A 136 16.23 -26.39 20.96
N ALA A 137 15.14 -26.65 21.68
CA ALA A 137 15.04 -26.45 23.13
C ALA A 137 16.11 -27.26 23.90
N ARG A 138 16.41 -28.49 23.47
CA ARG A 138 17.52 -29.30 24.03
C ARG A 138 18.89 -28.66 23.82
N VAL A 139 19.16 -28.14 22.62
CA VAL A 139 20.45 -27.47 22.32
C VAL A 139 20.62 -26.22 23.19
N ILE A 140 19.59 -25.39 23.30
CA ILE A 140 19.62 -24.20 24.17
C ILE A 140 19.79 -24.60 25.65
N ALA A 141 19.05 -25.60 26.11
CA ALA A 141 19.15 -26.08 27.49
C ALA A 141 20.58 -26.53 27.82
N HIS A 142 21.20 -27.30 26.92
CA HIS A 142 22.59 -27.71 27.05
C HIS A 142 23.53 -26.50 27.15
N GLN A 143 23.39 -25.51 26.26
CA GLN A 143 24.22 -24.30 26.29
C GLN A 143 24.05 -23.49 27.59
N LEU A 144 22.81 -23.35 28.10
CA LEU A 144 22.54 -22.69 29.39
C LEU A 144 23.23 -23.40 30.57
N THR A 145 23.28 -24.73 30.55
CA THR A 145 24.00 -25.50 31.57
C THR A 145 25.51 -25.31 31.46
N THR A 146 26.07 -25.30 30.24
CA THR A 146 27.52 -25.21 30.05
C THR A 146 28.06 -23.80 30.31
N PHE A 147 27.32 -22.74 29.94
CA PHE A 147 27.69 -21.34 30.20
C PHE A 147 27.47 -20.88 31.64
N SER A 148 26.99 -21.74 32.54
CA SER A 148 26.94 -21.44 33.98
C SER A 148 28.34 -21.22 34.58
N SER A 149 29.39 -21.64 33.88
CA SER A 149 30.79 -21.66 34.34
C SER A 149 31.70 -20.62 33.67
N SER A 150 31.28 -19.95 32.59
CA SER A 150 32.14 -19.07 31.77
C SER A 150 31.53 -17.67 31.50
N SER A 151 32.42 -16.69 31.28
CA SER A 151 32.21 -15.23 31.24
C SER A 151 30.83 -14.71 30.76
N GLY A 152 30.26 -13.77 31.51
CA GLY A 152 28.84 -13.36 31.50
C GLY A 152 28.21 -12.80 30.21
N ASN A 153 28.94 -12.64 29.09
CA ASN A 153 28.35 -12.06 27.88
C ASN A 153 27.51 -13.09 27.09
N ASN A 154 28.01 -14.32 26.91
CA ASN A 154 27.27 -15.38 26.20
C ASN A 154 25.99 -15.76 26.94
N ARG A 155 26.04 -15.85 28.27
CA ARG A 155 24.87 -16.15 29.11
C ARG A 155 23.79 -15.08 29.00
N THR A 156 24.17 -13.81 28.96
CA THR A 156 23.23 -12.69 28.80
C THR A 156 22.55 -12.75 27.43
N ILE A 157 23.32 -13.04 26.37
CA ILE A 157 22.80 -13.22 25.01
C ILE A 157 21.83 -14.40 24.96
N THR A 158 22.21 -15.57 25.52
CA THR A 158 21.32 -16.74 25.53
C THR A 158 20.04 -16.47 26.32
N ALA A 159 20.12 -15.80 27.47
CA ALA A 159 18.94 -15.45 28.27
C ALA A 159 18.00 -14.50 27.53
N ALA A 160 18.54 -13.47 26.85
CA ALA A 160 17.75 -12.53 26.06
C ALA A 160 17.09 -13.20 24.85
N VAL A 161 17.82 -14.09 24.17
CA VAL A 161 17.30 -14.86 23.03
C VAL A 161 16.20 -15.82 23.49
N VAL A 162 16.39 -16.52 24.60
CA VAL A 162 15.34 -17.39 25.17
C VAL A 162 14.10 -16.60 25.52
N GLN A 163 14.25 -15.43 26.15
CA GLN A 163 13.12 -14.57 26.47
C GLN A 163 12.37 -14.10 25.20
N TYR A 164 13.10 -13.71 24.16
CA TYR A 164 12.53 -13.34 22.87
C TYR A 164 11.79 -14.52 22.22
N LEU A 165 12.38 -15.72 22.23
CA LEU A 165 11.78 -16.89 21.59
C LEU A 165 10.57 -17.40 22.37
N CYS A 166 10.58 -17.40 23.70
CA CYS A 166 9.39 -17.70 24.50
C CYS A 166 8.24 -16.71 24.23
N ALA A 167 8.55 -15.46 23.88
CA ALA A 167 7.53 -14.46 23.53
C ALA A 167 7.00 -14.56 22.09
N ASN A 168 7.76 -15.15 21.16
CA ASN A 168 7.45 -15.10 19.73
C ASN A 168 7.24 -16.48 19.07
N VAL A 169 7.64 -17.58 19.71
CA VAL A 169 7.51 -18.95 19.19
C VAL A 169 6.53 -19.74 20.07
N PRO A 170 5.33 -20.09 19.56
CA PRO A 170 4.35 -20.87 20.31
C PRO A 170 4.93 -22.21 20.80
N GLY A 171 4.70 -22.54 22.08
CA GLY A 171 5.13 -23.81 22.69
C GLY A 171 6.61 -23.88 23.09
N MET A 172 7.40 -22.83 22.83
CA MET A 172 8.81 -22.77 23.18
C MET A 172 9.06 -22.79 24.69
N ASP A 173 8.18 -22.17 25.46
CA ASP A 173 8.21 -22.18 26.93
C ASP A 173 7.99 -23.60 27.49
N ALA A 174 6.98 -24.31 26.98
CA ALA A 174 6.67 -25.68 27.36
C ALA A 174 7.83 -26.62 26.97
N ALA A 175 8.37 -26.46 25.76
CA ALA A 175 9.52 -27.23 25.28
C ALA A 175 10.76 -27.01 26.16
N LEU A 176 11.07 -25.78 26.55
CA LEU A 176 12.21 -25.50 27.45
C LEU A 176 12.00 -26.01 28.88
N ARG A 177 10.79 -25.85 29.43
CA ARG A 177 10.44 -26.38 30.77
C ARG A 177 10.52 -27.92 30.82
N SER A 178 10.31 -28.60 29.69
CA SER A 178 10.50 -30.06 29.59
C SER A 178 11.97 -30.51 29.66
N GLN A 179 12.92 -29.62 29.36
CA GLN A 179 14.35 -29.92 29.30
C GLN A 179 15.16 -29.36 30.48
N LEU A 180 14.64 -28.35 31.19
CA LEU A 180 15.31 -27.69 32.30
C LEU A 180 14.48 -27.75 33.59
N PRO A 181 15.05 -28.23 34.73
CA PRO A 181 14.42 -28.13 36.03
C PRO A 181 14.12 -26.67 36.41
N SER A 182 13.02 -26.43 37.13
CA SER A 182 12.56 -25.08 37.52
C SER A 182 13.63 -24.24 38.23
N ASP A 183 14.51 -24.89 39.00
CA ASP A 183 15.60 -24.25 39.75
C ASP A 183 16.71 -23.71 38.83
N GLN A 184 16.93 -24.32 37.66
CA GLN A 184 17.94 -23.87 36.70
C GLN A 184 17.45 -22.70 35.84
N LEU A 185 16.15 -22.67 35.53
CA LEU A 185 15.51 -21.53 34.87
C LEU A 185 15.59 -20.26 35.73
N GLN A 186 15.35 -20.39 37.04
CA GLN A 186 15.50 -19.29 37.99
C GLN A 186 16.96 -18.82 38.13
N ARG A 187 17.92 -19.74 38.24
CA ARG A 187 19.35 -19.40 38.28
C ARG A 187 19.83 -18.71 37.00
N SER A 188 19.21 -18.98 35.86
CA SER A 188 19.60 -18.40 34.56
C SER A 188 19.11 -16.97 34.33
N ASN A 189 18.40 -16.33 35.29
CA ASN A 189 17.73 -15.03 35.13
C ASN A 189 16.75 -14.97 33.94
N ILE A 190 16.29 -16.13 33.47
CA ILE A 190 15.33 -16.20 32.37
C ILE A 190 13.95 -15.97 33.00
N ARG A 191 13.47 -14.73 32.89
CA ARG A 191 12.05 -14.46 33.11
C ARG A 191 11.32 -14.98 31.87
N ILE A 192 10.85 -16.22 31.93
CA ILE A 192 9.78 -16.66 31.05
C ILE A 192 8.62 -15.74 31.40
N VAL A 193 8.44 -14.71 30.58
CA VAL A 193 7.22 -13.93 30.60
C VAL A 193 6.17 -14.95 30.23
N ASP A 194 5.46 -15.48 31.23
CA ASP A 194 4.24 -16.23 30.98
C ASP A 194 3.52 -15.38 29.96
N PHE A 195 3.22 -15.97 28.81
CA PHE A 195 2.49 -15.28 27.77
C PHE A 195 1.35 -14.63 28.54
N VAL A 196 1.43 -13.31 28.71
CA VAL A 196 0.25 -12.51 28.74
C VAL A 196 -0.21 -12.83 27.33
N GLN A 197 -1.01 -13.92 27.20
CA GLN A 197 -2.18 -13.91 26.36
C GLN A 197 -2.57 -12.47 26.53
N ARG A 198 -2.35 -11.65 25.50
CA ARG A 198 -2.94 -10.33 25.51
C ARG A 198 -4.35 -10.71 25.86
N ALA A 199 -4.74 -10.45 27.10
CA ALA A 199 -6.11 -10.17 27.40
C ALA A 199 -6.27 -9.08 26.36
N ILE A 200 -6.93 -9.45 25.26
CA ILE A 200 -7.71 -8.51 24.54
C ILE A 200 -8.42 -7.90 25.73
N VAL A 201 -7.97 -6.71 26.14
CA VAL A 201 -8.80 -5.86 26.96
C VAL A 201 -9.90 -5.58 25.97
N LEU A 202 -10.81 -6.56 25.86
CA LEU A 202 -12.20 -6.35 25.60
C LEU A 202 -12.46 -5.41 26.76
N THR A 203 -12.32 -4.11 26.48
CA THR A 203 -13.19 -3.14 27.10
C THR A 203 -14.53 -3.88 27.13
N PRO A 204 -15.01 -4.27 28.34
CA PRO A 204 -16.23 -5.05 28.40
C PRO A 204 -17.22 -4.30 27.52
N PRO A 205 -17.87 -4.98 26.55
CA PRO A 205 -18.81 -4.32 25.68
C PRO A 205 -19.69 -3.49 26.61
N PRO A 206 -19.86 -2.18 26.34
CA PRO A 206 -20.48 -1.29 27.30
C PRO A 206 -21.76 -1.96 27.78
N GLN A 207 -21.94 -2.02 29.10
CA GLN A 207 -22.97 -2.83 29.76
C GLN A 207 -24.27 -2.73 28.96
N PRO A 208 -24.96 -3.84 28.62
CA PRO A 208 -26.17 -3.78 27.81
C PRO A 208 -27.20 -2.79 28.36
N GLY A 209 -27.25 -2.58 29.69
CA GLY A 209 -28.06 -1.55 30.33
C GLY A 209 -27.54 -0.12 30.21
N ALA A 210 -26.22 0.10 30.16
CA ALA A 210 -25.62 1.42 29.89
C ALA A 210 -25.72 1.79 28.41
N VAL A 211 -25.54 0.82 27.51
CA VAL A 211 -25.80 0.97 26.06
C VAL A 211 -27.28 1.12 25.82
N ALA A 212 -28.14 0.32 26.46
CA ALA A 212 -29.58 0.48 26.37
C ALA A 212 -30.02 1.83 26.95
N GLY A 213 -29.44 2.33 28.05
CA GLY A 213 -29.75 3.66 28.59
C GLY A 213 -29.25 4.81 27.71
N LEU A 214 -28.10 4.63 27.05
CA LEU A 214 -27.58 5.58 26.07
C LEU A 214 -28.34 5.51 24.73
N LEU A 215 -28.83 4.33 24.33
CA LEU A 215 -29.58 4.10 23.09
C LEU A 215 -31.09 4.30 23.24
N SER A 216 -31.63 4.17 24.46
CA SER A 216 -33.05 4.39 24.77
C SER A 216 -33.42 5.86 24.79
N GLY A 217 -32.44 6.76 24.63
CA GLY A 217 -32.62 8.20 24.49
C GLY A 217 -33.65 8.79 25.44
N GLY A 218 -33.22 9.23 26.62
CA GLY A 218 -34.13 9.88 27.58
C GLY A 218 -34.82 11.15 27.07
N ASN A 219 -34.46 11.65 25.88
CA ASN A 219 -35.10 12.76 25.20
C ASN A 219 -35.43 12.37 23.74
N ASP A 220 -36.62 12.73 23.26
CA ASP A 220 -37.10 12.47 21.89
C ASP A 220 -36.09 12.88 20.81
N LEU A 221 -35.33 13.97 21.01
CA LEU A 221 -34.28 14.41 20.09
C LEU A 221 -33.15 13.39 19.96
N TRP A 222 -32.77 12.74 21.06
CA TRP A 222 -31.72 11.73 21.03
C TRP A 222 -32.18 10.43 20.38
N GLN A 223 -33.44 10.03 20.63
CA GLN A 223 -34.06 8.91 19.91
C GLN A 223 -34.11 9.19 18.41
N LEU A 224 -34.43 10.43 18.01
CA LEU A 224 -34.44 10.85 16.60
C LEU A 224 -33.05 10.75 15.96
N LEU A 225 -32.00 11.12 16.70
CA LEU A 225 -30.61 11.01 16.22
C LEU A 225 -30.20 9.55 15.99
N LEU A 226 -30.68 8.61 16.80
CA LEU A 226 -30.31 7.19 16.72
C LEU A 226 -31.21 6.37 15.78
N SER A 227 -32.45 6.77 15.57
CA SER A 227 -33.40 6.02 14.74
C SER A 227 -33.10 6.16 13.24
N TYR A 228 -33.33 5.07 12.51
CA TYR A 228 -33.35 5.02 11.04
C TYR A 228 -34.69 4.50 10.51
N ASP A 229 -35.64 4.21 11.40
CA ASP A 229 -36.99 3.80 11.03
C ASP A 229 -37.84 5.02 10.69
N SER A 230 -38.44 5.04 9.50
CA SER A 230 -39.17 6.21 9.01
C SER A 230 -40.40 6.52 9.88
N ALA A 231 -41.09 5.49 10.38
CA ALA A 231 -42.29 5.68 11.19
C ALA A 231 -41.95 6.24 12.58
N GLU A 232 -40.89 5.71 13.20
CA GLU A 232 -40.37 6.22 14.46
C GLU A 232 -39.89 7.67 14.34
N ILE A 233 -39.11 8.00 13.30
CA ILE A 233 -38.65 9.36 13.01
C ILE A 233 -39.83 10.33 12.89
N LYS A 234 -40.87 9.95 12.13
CA LYS A 234 -42.07 10.77 11.96
C LYS A 234 -42.78 11.02 13.29
N ASN A 235 -42.95 9.98 14.10
CA ASN A 235 -43.57 10.08 15.42
C ASN A 235 -42.75 10.90 16.42
N LEU A 236 -41.42 10.89 16.32
CA LEU A 236 -40.54 11.69 17.15
C LEU A 236 -40.58 13.18 16.75
N MET A 237 -40.56 13.47 15.45
CA MET A 237 -40.67 14.84 14.96
C MET A 237 -42.01 15.50 15.32
N LEU A 238 -43.11 14.74 15.38
CA LEU A 238 -44.41 15.25 15.85
C LEU A 238 -44.42 15.60 17.35
N ARG A 239 -43.56 14.95 18.15
CA ARG A 239 -43.41 15.23 19.59
C ARG A 239 -42.48 16.42 19.87
N ILE A 240 -41.48 16.62 19.03
CA ILE A 240 -40.50 17.71 19.16
C ILE A 240 -41.08 18.96 18.46
N VAL A 241 -41.79 19.82 19.19
CA VAL A 241 -42.35 21.06 18.64
C VAL A 241 -41.79 22.28 19.38
N PRO A 242 -41.23 23.30 18.67
CA PRO A 242 -40.96 23.34 17.24
C PRO A 242 -39.74 22.50 16.85
N PHE A 243 -39.83 21.76 15.74
CA PHE A 243 -38.68 21.06 15.16
C PHE A 243 -37.97 21.97 14.17
N VAL A 244 -36.64 21.96 14.20
CA VAL A 244 -35.79 22.57 13.17
C VAL A 244 -34.70 21.56 12.85
N VAL A 245 -34.48 21.30 11.56
CA VAL A 245 -33.46 20.35 11.10
C VAL A 245 -32.08 20.80 11.61
N PRO A 246 -31.38 20.00 12.43
CA PRO A 246 -30.07 20.39 12.93
C PRO A 246 -29.04 20.51 11.79
N ALA A 247 -28.11 21.45 11.87
CA ALA A 247 -27.10 21.69 10.83
C ALA A 247 -26.18 20.49 10.51
N ARG A 248 -26.16 19.46 11.37
CA ARG A 248 -25.42 18.21 11.14
C ARG A 248 -26.13 17.24 10.19
N PHE A 249 -27.41 17.46 9.92
CA PHE A 249 -28.19 16.70 8.94
C PHE A 249 -27.87 17.22 7.54
N ASN A 250 -26.79 16.66 6.99
CA ASN A 250 -26.39 16.94 5.61
C ASN A 250 -27.13 16.00 4.67
N VAL A 251 -27.54 16.53 3.53
CA VAL A 251 -28.22 15.79 2.46
C VAL A 251 -27.28 15.70 1.26
N SER A 252 -27.32 14.60 0.49
CA SER A 252 -26.66 14.56 -0.82
C SER A 252 -27.10 15.77 -1.65
N MET A 253 -26.15 16.52 -2.21
CA MET A 253 -26.45 17.70 -3.02
C MET A 253 -27.39 17.36 -4.18
N VAL A 254 -27.17 16.21 -4.83
CA VAL A 254 -27.92 15.76 -6.00
C VAL A 254 -29.35 15.39 -5.63
N LEU A 255 -29.54 14.63 -4.54
CA LEU A 255 -30.88 14.31 -4.04
C LEU A 255 -31.59 15.54 -3.50
N GLY A 256 -30.87 16.42 -2.80
CA GLY A 256 -31.39 17.67 -2.27
C GLY A 256 -31.95 18.56 -3.38
N GLU A 257 -31.17 18.77 -4.44
CA GLU A 257 -31.57 19.58 -5.60
C GLU A 257 -32.78 18.97 -6.33
N GLU A 258 -32.81 17.65 -6.51
CA GLU A 258 -33.91 17.01 -7.25
C GLU A 258 -35.20 16.88 -6.43
N VAL A 259 -35.10 16.61 -5.12
CA VAL A 259 -36.26 16.28 -4.27
C VAL A 259 -36.71 17.49 -3.46
N LEU A 260 -35.83 18.13 -2.67
CA LEU A 260 -36.25 19.13 -1.69
C LEU A 260 -36.77 20.42 -2.35
N THR A 261 -36.35 20.72 -3.58
CA THR A 261 -36.85 21.86 -4.36
C THR A 261 -38.29 21.65 -4.85
N ARG A 262 -38.77 20.39 -4.89
CA ARG A 262 -40.09 19.99 -5.38
C ARG A 262 -41.08 19.67 -4.25
N VAL A 263 -40.62 19.63 -3.00
CA VAL A 263 -41.46 19.42 -1.81
C VAL A 263 -41.89 20.78 -1.25
N ALA A 264 -43.17 20.93 -0.94
CA ALA A 264 -43.72 22.17 -0.37
C ALA A 264 -43.11 22.48 0.99
N ALA A 265 -42.75 23.74 1.22
CA ALA A 265 -42.14 24.19 2.46
C ALA A 265 -43.06 23.95 3.68
N GLY A 266 -42.47 23.47 4.77
CA GLY A 266 -43.17 23.18 6.02
C GLY A 266 -42.71 21.89 6.69
N PRO A 267 -43.48 21.38 7.67
CA PRO A 267 -43.09 20.22 8.48
C PRO A 267 -42.82 18.95 7.67
N HIS A 268 -43.51 18.79 6.53
CA HIS A 268 -43.27 17.66 5.63
C HIS A 268 -41.90 17.76 4.94
N GLN A 269 -41.48 18.95 4.50
CA GLN A 269 -40.15 19.16 3.93
C GLN A 269 -39.04 18.88 4.94
N GLU A 270 -39.22 19.29 6.20
CA GLU A 270 -38.29 19.00 7.28
C GLU A 270 -38.17 17.49 7.52
N TYR A 271 -39.29 16.77 7.53
CA TYR A 271 -39.31 15.31 7.66
C TYR A 271 -38.58 14.62 6.50
N ILE A 272 -38.85 15.02 5.26
CA ILE A 272 -38.13 14.49 4.08
C ILE A 272 -36.64 14.81 4.14
N THR A 273 -36.27 16.01 4.61
CA THR A 273 -34.87 16.42 4.80
C THR A 273 -34.18 15.49 5.80
N VAL A 274 -34.83 15.19 6.93
CA VAL A 274 -34.30 14.25 7.93
C VAL A 274 -34.10 12.85 7.33
N LEU A 275 -35.09 12.31 6.60
CA LEU A 275 -34.96 11.00 5.94
C LEU A 275 -33.79 10.98 4.94
N MET A 276 -33.67 12.01 4.11
CA MET A 276 -32.60 12.09 3.12
C MET A 276 -31.22 12.29 3.76
N SER A 277 -31.14 12.98 4.90
CA SER A 277 -29.90 13.04 5.67
C SER A 277 -29.53 11.71 6.32
N LYS A 278 -30.51 10.91 6.74
CA LYS A 278 -30.26 9.54 7.22
C LYS A 278 -29.72 8.66 6.09
N LEU A 279 -30.23 8.82 4.87
CA LEU A 279 -29.64 8.16 3.68
C LEU A 279 -28.18 8.57 3.48
N GLU A 280 -27.87 9.86 3.56
CA GLU A 280 -26.49 10.36 3.42
C GLU A 280 -25.55 9.84 4.54
N GLN A 281 -26.07 9.67 5.76
CA GLN A 281 -25.33 9.04 6.86
C GLN A 281 -25.05 7.56 6.57
N LEU A 282 -26.05 6.80 6.13
CA LEU A 282 -25.87 5.38 5.75
C LEU A 282 -24.91 5.21 4.57
N ALA A 283 -24.93 6.13 3.62
CA ALA A 283 -23.99 6.21 2.50
C ALA A 283 -22.55 6.35 3.00
N LYS A 284 -22.28 7.35 3.85
CA LYS A 284 -20.95 7.60 4.46
C LYS A 284 -20.45 6.46 5.35
N LEU A 285 -21.36 5.69 5.94
CA LEU A 285 -21.03 4.50 6.73
C LEU A 285 -20.85 3.23 5.87
N GLY A 286 -21.06 3.31 4.55
CA GLY A 286 -20.98 2.17 3.64
C GLY A 286 -22.03 1.08 3.89
N LYS A 287 -23.17 1.42 4.52
CA LYS A 287 -24.23 0.48 4.90
C LYS A 287 -25.28 0.34 3.79
N ILE A 288 -24.88 -0.21 2.65
CA ILE A 288 -25.69 -0.29 1.42
C ILE A 288 -27.05 -0.98 1.63
N GLY A 289 -27.09 -2.13 2.34
CA GLY A 289 -28.36 -2.85 2.57
C GLY A 289 -29.37 -2.05 3.41
N ALA A 290 -28.90 -1.36 4.44
CA ALA A 290 -29.74 -0.46 5.24
C ALA A 290 -30.20 0.74 4.39
N TRP A 291 -29.27 1.32 3.61
CA TRP A 291 -29.57 2.41 2.69
C TRP A 291 -30.69 2.05 1.69
N GLN A 292 -30.63 0.86 1.07
CA GLN A 292 -31.65 0.36 0.15
C GLN A 292 -33.01 0.19 0.81
N THR A 293 -33.04 -0.21 2.08
CA THR A 293 -34.29 -0.34 2.84
C THR A 293 -34.88 1.04 3.15
N THR A 294 -34.04 1.97 3.60
CA THR A 294 -34.44 3.35 3.96
C THR A 294 -34.85 4.16 2.73
N VAL A 295 -34.22 3.97 1.56
CA VAL A 295 -34.57 4.75 0.35
C VAL A 295 -35.95 4.37 -0.17
N ASN A 296 -36.33 3.09 -0.06
CA ASN A 296 -37.68 2.63 -0.40
C ASN A 296 -38.73 3.24 0.54
N ALA A 297 -38.42 3.36 1.83
CA ALA A 297 -39.28 4.03 2.79
C ALA A 297 -39.41 5.54 2.47
N CYS A 298 -38.30 6.20 2.15
CA CYS A 298 -38.29 7.60 1.71
C CYS A 298 -39.13 7.79 0.44
N GLY A 299 -39.00 6.90 -0.55
CA GLY A 299 -39.79 6.94 -1.78
C GLY A 299 -41.29 6.85 -1.54
N ARG A 300 -41.73 6.03 -0.56
CA ARG A 300 -43.14 5.95 -0.17
C ARG A 300 -43.64 7.26 0.47
N GLU A 301 -42.83 7.87 1.34
CA GLU A 301 -43.19 9.13 2.00
C GLU A 301 -43.22 10.33 1.04
N LEU A 302 -42.51 10.26 -0.09
CA LEU A 302 -42.59 11.25 -1.16
C LEU A 302 -43.89 11.18 -1.98
N GLY A 303 -44.72 10.14 -1.79
CA GLY A 303 -45.99 9.98 -2.49
C GLY A 303 -45.82 9.95 -4.02
N PRO A 304 -46.59 10.74 -4.80
CA PRO A 304 -46.46 10.78 -6.26
C PRO A 304 -45.06 11.17 -6.75
N LEU A 305 -44.36 12.04 -6.02
CA LEU A 305 -42.99 12.46 -6.36
C LEU A 305 -42.01 11.28 -6.25
N GLY A 306 -42.28 10.33 -5.36
CA GLY A 306 -41.51 9.10 -5.25
C GLY A 306 -41.55 8.26 -6.53
N ASN A 307 -42.63 8.32 -7.32
CA ASN A 307 -42.75 7.54 -8.56
C ASN A 307 -42.27 8.33 -9.80
N ASP A 308 -41.78 9.56 -9.63
CA ASP A 308 -41.24 10.36 -10.72
C ASP A 308 -39.98 9.70 -11.28
N THR A 309 -39.93 9.52 -12.61
CA THR A 309 -38.83 8.83 -13.30
C THR A 309 -37.47 9.48 -13.02
N LYS A 310 -37.43 10.81 -12.90
CA LYS A 310 -36.19 11.55 -12.65
C LYS A 310 -35.72 11.31 -11.22
N VAL A 311 -36.62 11.36 -10.24
CA VAL A 311 -36.33 11.05 -8.83
C VAL A 311 -35.84 9.60 -8.67
N GLN A 312 -36.52 8.63 -9.29
CA GLN A 312 -36.12 7.22 -9.27
C GLN A 312 -34.76 6.97 -9.93
N THR A 313 -34.49 7.67 -11.03
CA THR A 313 -33.17 7.63 -11.69
C THR A 313 -32.09 8.20 -10.77
N THR A 314 -32.36 9.31 -10.07
CA THR A 314 -31.42 9.89 -9.10
C THR A 314 -31.15 8.96 -7.92
N PHE A 315 -32.17 8.29 -7.37
CA PHE A 315 -31.95 7.26 -6.35
C PHE A 315 -31.08 6.10 -6.85
N THR A 316 -31.27 5.69 -8.10
CA THR A 316 -30.45 4.65 -8.73
C THR A 316 -28.99 5.10 -8.88
N PHE A 317 -28.76 6.36 -9.26
CA PHE A 317 -27.41 6.93 -9.38
C PHE A 317 -26.71 7.05 -8.03
N GLU A 318 -27.44 7.41 -6.98
CA GLU A 318 -26.90 7.44 -5.61
C GLU A 318 -26.57 6.04 -5.10
N ALA A 319 -27.43 5.06 -5.35
CA ALA A 319 -27.13 3.67 -4.99
C ALA A 319 -25.80 3.22 -5.61
N LEU A 320 -25.61 3.53 -6.90
CA LEU A 320 -24.37 3.19 -7.60
C LEU A 320 -23.17 4.00 -7.09
N ARG A 321 -23.34 5.29 -6.78
CA ARG A 321 -22.29 6.14 -6.17
C ARG A 321 -21.75 5.48 -4.90
N ILE A 322 -22.65 5.07 -4.00
CA ILE A 322 -22.30 4.45 -2.72
C ILE A 322 -21.61 3.09 -2.94
N GLU A 323 -22.10 2.28 -3.87
CA GLU A 323 -21.46 1.01 -4.22
C GLU A 323 -20.03 1.23 -4.75
N LEU A 324 -19.82 2.23 -5.61
CA LEU A 324 -18.51 2.57 -6.18
C LEU A 324 -17.56 3.17 -5.14
N GLU A 325 -18.02 4.05 -4.27
CA GLU A 325 -17.22 4.60 -3.16
C GLU A 325 -16.75 3.48 -2.23
N ALA A 326 -17.67 2.61 -1.79
CA ALA A 326 -17.35 1.48 -0.95
C ALA A 326 -16.38 0.50 -1.64
N TRP A 327 -16.49 0.33 -2.95
CA TRP A 327 -15.54 -0.47 -3.73
C TRP A 327 -14.15 0.17 -3.77
N HIS A 328 -14.06 1.47 -4.07
CA HIS A 328 -12.80 2.21 -4.11
C HIS A 328 -12.08 2.20 -2.77
N GLU A 329 -12.79 2.33 -1.65
CA GLU A 329 -12.22 2.24 -0.31
C GLU A 329 -11.66 0.84 -0.01
N ARG A 330 -12.34 -0.22 -0.46
CA ARG A 330 -11.96 -1.62 -0.15
C ARG A 330 -10.85 -2.18 -1.03
N LEU A 331 -10.50 -1.51 -2.13
CA LEU A 331 -9.53 -2.02 -3.11
C LEU A 331 -8.20 -2.48 -2.48
N HIS A 332 -7.75 -1.83 -1.40
CA HIS A 332 -6.48 -2.13 -0.72
C HIS A 332 -6.63 -2.90 0.61
N GLN A 333 -7.86 -3.14 1.09
CA GLN A 333 -8.14 -3.71 2.42
C GLN A 333 -8.81 -5.10 2.35
N THR A 334 -8.99 -5.65 1.15
CA THR A 334 -9.79 -6.85 0.97
C THR A 334 -9.01 -8.10 1.37
N THR A 335 -9.54 -8.84 2.34
CA THR A 335 -9.06 -10.16 2.74
C THR A 335 -9.70 -11.31 1.95
N ASP A 336 -10.93 -11.13 1.45
CA ASP A 336 -11.65 -12.08 0.59
C ASP A 336 -11.63 -11.64 -0.88
N MET A 337 -10.56 -12.04 -1.57
CA MET A 337 -10.33 -11.70 -2.98
C MET A 337 -11.41 -12.26 -3.92
N ARG A 338 -12.03 -13.39 -3.57
CA ARG A 338 -13.06 -14.01 -4.42
C ARG A 338 -14.34 -13.19 -4.40
N LYS A 339 -14.83 -12.84 -3.21
CA LYS A 339 -16.03 -12.01 -3.06
C LYS A 339 -15.82 -10.64 -3.71
N PHE A 340 -14.65 -10.03 -3.52
CA PHE A 340 -14.33 -8.76 -4.15
C PHE A 340 -14.27 -8.86 -5.67
N GLY A 341 -13.71 -9.93 -6.23
CA GLY A 341 -13.73 -10.20 -7.68
C GLY A 341 -15.15 -10.28 -8.25
N LEU A 342 -16.06 -10.99 -7.56
CA LEU A 342 -17.48 -11.07 -7.97
C LEU A 342 -18.16 -9.69 -7.94
N THR A 343 -18.01 -8.94 -6.85
CA THR A 343 -18.55 -7.58 -6.74
C THR A 343 -17.97 -6.65 -7.83
N THR A 344 -16.69 -6.79 -8.14
CA THR A 344 -16.04 -6.01 -9.21
C THR A 344 -16.64 -6.32 -10.57
N ALA A 345 -16.90 -7.60 -10.88
CA ALA A 345 -17.52 -8.01 -12.13
C ALA A 345 -18.97 -7.50 -12.27
N GLU A 346 -19.77 -7.58 -11.20
CA GLU A 346 -21.13 -7.05 -11.16
C GLU A 346 -21.16 -5.53 -11.36
N LEU A 347 -20.26 -4.80 -10.68
CA LEU A 347 -20.12 -3.35 -10.87
C LEU A 347 -19.67 -3.02 -12.28
N ALA A 348 -18.73 -3.75 -12.86
CA ALA A 348 -18.28 -3.51 -14.22
C ALA A 348 -19.43 -3.59 -15.24
N LEU A 349 -20.36 -4.54 -15.07
CA LEU A 349 -21.56 -4.62 -15.90
C LEU A 349 -22.47 -3.39 -15.73
N LYS A 350 -22.75 -2.99 -14.49
CA LYS A 350 -23.55 -1.78 -14.18
C LYS A 350 -22.93 -0.52 -14.77
N VAL A 351 -21.62 -0.33 -14.55
CA VAL A 351 -20.83 0.81 -15.04
C VAL A 351 -20.88 0.89 -16.56
N LYS A 352 -20.60 -0.21 -17.27
CA LYS A 352 -20.61 -0.24 -18.75
C LYS A 352 -22.00 0.00 -19.32
N GLY A 353 -23.04 -0.59 -18.72
CA GLY A 353 -24.43 -0.36 -19.13
C GLY A 353 -24.85 1.10 -18.98
N LEU A 354 -24.47 1.72 -17.86
CA LEU A 354 -24.76 3.12 -17.59
C LEU A 354 -24.04 4.07 -18.58
N LEU A 355 -22.75 3.85 -18.81
CA LEU A 355 -21.96 4.63 -19.76
C LEU A 355 -22.52 4.51 -21.19
N GLN A 356 -22.96 3.32 -21.59
CA GLN A 356 -23.60 3.10 -22.89
C GLN A 356 -24.93 3.86 -23.01
N ALA A 357 -25.74 3.86 -21.96
CA ALA A 357 -26.99 4.61 -21.93
C ALA A 357 -26.75 6.13 -21.99
N ALA A 358 -25.72 6.63 -21.29
CA ALA A 358 -25.31 8.02 -21.34
C ALA A 358 -24.81 8.44 -22.75
N MET A 359 -23.95 7.63 -23.38
CA MET A 359 -23.49 7.85 -24.76
C MET A 359 -24.63 7.83 -25.78
N SER A 360 -25.70 7.10 -25.49
CA SER A 360 -26.91 7.05 -26.34
C SER A 360 -27.85 8.26 -26.11
N GLY A 361 -27.47 9.21 -25.26
CA GLY A 361 -28.28 10.38 -24.90
C GLY A 361 -29.50 10.07 -24.05
N ARG A 362 -29.66 8.83 -23.57
CA ARG A 362 -30.83 8.39 -22.77
C ARG A 362 -30.80 8.94 -21.34
N MET A 363 -29.64 9.37 -20.86
CA MET A 363 -29.45 9.90 -19.52
C MET A 363 -28.25 10.85 -19.46
N LYS A 364 -28.23 11.71 -18.45
CA LYS A 364 -27.10 12.59 -18.14
C LYS A 364 -26.51 12.18 -16.79
N LEU A 365 -25.19 12.07 -16.75
CA LEU A 365 -24.44 11.72 -15.54
C LEU A 365 -23.82 12.99 -14.96
N ASN A 366 -23.85 13.11 -13.63
CA ASN A 366 -23.20 14.22 -12.95
C ASN A 366 -21.67 14.04 -12.89
N SER A 367 -20.95 15.10 -12.56
CA SER A 367 -19.47 15.11 -12.59
C SER A 367 -18.85 14.12 -11.58
N GLU A 368 -19.45 13.98 -10.40
CA GLU A 368 -18.99 13.10 -9.33
C GLU A 368 -19.11 11.62 -9.70
N LEU A 369 -20.26 11.20 -10.23
CA LEU A 369 -20.45 9.84 -10.71
C LEU A 369 -19.52 9.57 -11.90
N MET A 370 -19.36 10.53 -12.81
CA MET A 370 -18.41 10.40 -13.92
C MET A 370 -16.96 10.17 -13.45
N LEU A 371 -16.54 10.85 -12.38
CA LEU A 371 -15.23 10.63 -11.75
C LEU A 371 -15.12 9.18 -11.24
N LEU A 372 -16.10 8.71 -10.47
CA LEU A 372 -16.09 7.35 -9.89
C LEU A 372 -16.09 6.27 -10.98
N LEU A 373 -16.88 6.44 -12.03
CA LEU A 373 -16.96 5.52 -13.18
C LEU A 373 -15.64 5.47 -13.96
N ALA A 374 -15.05 6.63 -14.27
CA ALA A 374 -13.79 6.69 -15.00
C ALA A 374 -12.64 6.06 -14.20
N THR A 375 -12.54 6.41 -12.91
CA THR A 375 -11.50 5.86 -12.02
C THR A 375 -11.72 4.39 -11.69
N PHE A 376 -12.97 3.91 -11.65
CA PHE A 376 -13.27 2.48 -11.55
C PHE A 376 -12.68 1.72 -12.74
N LEU A 377 -12.94 2.18 -13.97
CA LEU A 377 -12.41 1.51 -15.19
C LEU A 377 -10.88 1.52 -15.24
N ILE A 378 -10.25 2.63 -14.82
CA ILE A 378 -8.79 2.74 -14.68
C ILE A 378 -8.27 1.72 -13.67
N ASN A 379 -8.90 1.64 -12.49
CA ASN A 379 -8.50 0.74 -11.42
C ASN A 379 -8.70 -0.75 -11.74
N THR A 380 -9.66 -1.07 -12.60
CA THR A 380 -9.85 -2.42 -13.14
C THR A 380 -9.00 -2.70 -14.38
N SER A 381 -8.15 -1.75 -14.80
CA SER A 381 -7.30 -1.85 -15.99
C SER A 381 -8.08 -2.18 -17.27
N ASP A 382 -9.30 -1.67 -17.40
CA ASP A 382 -10.17 -1.94 -18.56
C ASP A 382 -9.83 -1.01 -19.74
N TRP A 383 -8.55 -1.00 -20.11
CA TRP A 383 -7.97 -0.06 -21.07
C TRP A 383 -8.62 -0.13 -22.43
N ASP A 384 -8.94 -1.34 -22.89
CA ASP A 384 -9.60 -1.55 -24.18
C ASP A 384 -10.98 -0.90 -24.20
N TYR A 385 -11.77 -1.01 -23.13
CA TYR A 385 -13.07 -0.37 -23.06
C TYR A 385 -12.92 1.16 -23.02
N ILE A 386 -12.04 1.68 -22.17
CA ILE A 386 -11.80 3.13 -22.07
C ILE A 386 -11.35 3.71 -23.41
N PHE A 387 -10.40 3.07 -24.08
CA PHE A 387 -9.78 3.62 -25.28
C PHE A 387 -10.66 3.47 -26.53
N LYS A 388 -11.25 2.27 -26.72
CA LYS A 388 -11.96 1.90 -27.96
C LYS A 388 -13.47 2.07 -27.90
N LYS A 389 -14.09 1.94 -26.72
CA LYS A 389 -15.56 1.91 -26.57
C LYS A 389 -16.15 3.21 -26.03
N LEU A 390 -15.39 3.98 -25.27
CA LEU A 390 -15.84 5.31 -24.83
C LEU A 390 -15.66 6.32 -25.94
N ASP A 391 -16.79 6.91 -26.35
CA ASP A 391 -16.85 7.98 -27.33
C ASP A 391 -16.85 9.33 -26.61
N GLY A 392 -15.70 10.01 -26.58
CA GLY A 392 -15.52 11.30 -25.90
C GLY A 392 -16.36 12.44 -26.49
N GLU A 393 -16.80 12.34 -27.76
CA GLU A 393 -17.69 13.36 -28.33
C GLU A 393 -19.10 13.24 -27.76
N LYS A 394 -19.56 12.00 -27.54
CA LYS A 394 -20.86 11.70 -26.95
C LYS A 394 -20.87 11.78 -25.42
N LEU A 395 -19.73 11.52 -24.79
CA LEU A 395 -19.58 11.51 -23.34
C LEU A 395 -18.56 12.56 -22.89
N LYS A 396 -18.98 13.82 -22.95
CA LYS A 396 -18.15 14.96 -22.56
C LYS A 396 -17.89 14.96 -21.06
N SER A 397 -16.69 14.53 -20.65
CA SER A 397 -16.24 14.58 -19.27
C SER A 397 -14.72 14.63 -19.21
N PRO A 398 -14.13 15.59 -18.48
CA PRO A 398 -12.68 15.72 -18.39
C PRO A 398 -12.02 14.50 -17.72
N PHE A 399 -12.77 13.76 -16.89
CA PHE A 399 -12.28 12.50 -16.30
C PHE A 399 -12.20 11.36 -17.30
N VAL A 400 -13.12 11.32 -18.28
CA VAL A 400 -13.07 10.33 -19.37
C VAL A 400 -11.93 10.67 -20.31
N ASP A 401 -11.78 11.94 -20.67
CA ASP A 401 -10.69 12.40 -21.55
C ASP A 401 -9.32 12.09 -20.93
N LEU A 402 -9.14 12.37 -19.63
CA LEU A 402 -7.93 12.00 -18.92
C LEU A 402 -7.75 10.47 -18.82
N GLY A 403 -8.83 9.73 -18.54
CA GLY A 403 -8.79 8.27 -18.52
C GLY A 403 -8.38 7.66 -19.87
N ARG A 404 -8.79 8.25 -20.99
CA ARG A 404 -8.38 7.83 -22.33
C ARG A 404 -6.89 8.04 -22.58
N LEU A 405 -6.31 9.13 -22.07
CA LEU A 405 -4.86 9.34 -22.13
C LEU A 405 -4.10 8.30 -21.30
N PHE A 406 -4.62 7.95 -20.13
CA PHE A 406 -4.03 6.92 -19.27
C PHE A 406 -4.12 5.54 -19.93
N ALA A 407 -5.27 5.20 -20.51
CA ALA A 407 -5.45 3.98 -21.28
C ALA A 407 -4.51 3.94 -22.51
N ALA A 408 -4.39 5.05 -23.24
CA ALA A 408 -3.46 5.15 -24.37
C ALA A 408 -2.01 4.93 -23.92
N PHE A 409 -1.61 5.50 -22.78
CA PHE A 409 -0.27 5.30 -22.23
C PHE A 409 -0.08 3.83 -21.87
N ALA A 410 -0.96 3.26 -21.06
CA ALA A 410 -0.88 1.85 -20.64
C ALA A 410 -0.82 0.87 -21.82
N MET A 411 -1.56 1.14 -22.91
CA MET A 411 -1.54 0.30 -24.11
C MET A 411 -0.29 0.46 -24.98
N THR A 412 0.49 1.54 -24.81
CA THR A 412 1.66 1.85 -25.64
C THR A 412 3.00 1.54 -24.96
N VAL A 413 3.04 1.32 -23.64
CA VAL A 413 4.26 0.99 -22.87
C VAL A 413 5.11 -0.11 -23.54
N ASP A 414 4.46 -1.14 -24.10
CA ASP A 414 5.16 -2.27 -24.75
C ASP A 414 5.41 -2.06 -26.26
N GLN A 415 4.91 -0.97 -26.86
CA GLN A 415 4.98 -0.69 -28.30
C GLN A 415 6.21 0.13 -28.70
N GLY A 416 7.11 0.41 -27.75
CA GLY A 416 8.37 1.13 -27.96
C GLY A 416 8.39 2.56 -27.43
N GLU A 417 9.60 3.05 -27.17
CA GLU A 417 9.87 4.31 -26.47
C GLU A 417 9.27 5.53 -27.19
N ALA A 418 9.41 5.61 -28.51
CA ALA A 418 8.95 6.77 -29.29
C ALA A 418 7.42 6.96 -29.25
N THR A 419 6.67 5.86 -29.35
CA THR A 419 5.19 5.88 -29.28
C THR A 419 4.73 6.23 -27.87
N THR A 420 5.30 5.59 -26.86
CA THR A 420 4.99 5.84 -25.44
C THR A 420 5.27 7.29 -25.06
N ARG A 421 6.43 7.82 -25.48
CA ARG A 421 6.83 9.21 -25.27
C ARG A 421 5.83 10.20 -25.86
N ARG A 422 5.31 9.96 -27.06
CA ARG A 422 4.31 10.84 -27.68
C ARG A 422 3.04 10.93 -26.83
N VAL A 423 2.56 9.81 -26.31
CA VAL A 423 1.37 9.78 -25.44
C VAL A 423 1.64 10.44 -24.09
N ALA A 424 2.80 10.17 -23.48
CA ALA A 424 3.21 10.82 -22.25
C ALA A 424 3.30 12.34 -22.40
N GLN A 425 3.79 12.84 -23.53
CA GLN A 425 3.78 14.27 -23.85
C GLN A 425 2.37 14.86 -23.92
N SER A 426 1.38 14.12 -24.42
CA SER A 426 -0.02 14.56 -24.38
C SER A 426 -0.55 14.65 -22.94
N VAL A 427 -0.19 13.69 -22.08
CA VAL A 427 -0.53 13.75 -20.64
C VAL A 427 0.10 14.98 -19.99
N TRP A 428 1.38 15.25 -20.28
CA TRP A 428 2.09 16.44 -19.82
C TRP A 428 1.37 17.72 -20.23
N GLN A 429 1.05 17.88 -21.51
CA GLN A 429 0.39 19.07 -22.04
C GLN A 429 -0.99 19.32 -21.40
N VAL A 430 -1.72 18.25 -21.07
CA VAL A 430 -3.06 18.35 -20.48
C VAL A 430 -3.03 18.66 -18.99
N LEU A 431 -2.08 18.09 -18.25
CA LEU A 431 -2.01 18.28 -16.79
C LEU A 431 -1.22 19.53 -16.39
N LEU A 432 -0.22 19.93 -17.17
CA LEU A 432 0.66 21.05 -16.84
C LEU A 432 -0.09 22.35 -16.50
N PRO A 433 -1.10 22.80 -17.27
CA PRO A 433 -1.82 24.05 -16.95
C PRO A 433 -2.53 24.02 -15.59
N THR A 434 -2.80 22.83 -15.04
CA THR A 434 -3.41 22.68 -13.70
C THR A 434 -2.39 22.85 -12.58
N MET A 435 -1.12 22.54 -12.87
CA MET A 435 0.01 22.58 -11.94
C MET A 435 0.65 23.97 -11.85
N GLU A 436 0.49 24.80 -12.87
CA GLU A 436 1.04 26.16 -12.91
C GLU A 436 0.10 27.18 -12.24
N ASP A 437 0.67 28.23 -11.65
CA ASP A 437 -0.09 29.42 -11.28
C ASP A 437 -0.37 30.27 -12.51
N SER A 438 -1.61 30.78 -12.62
CA SER A 438 -1.94 31.73 -13.67
C SER A 438 -1.01 32.94 -13.52
N VAL A 439 -0.16 33.19 -14.53
CA VAL A 439 0.72 34.37 -14.55
C VAL A 439 -0.17 35.60 -14.54
N GLN A 440 -0.39 36.17 -13.35
CA GLN A 440 -0.98 37.50 -13.23
C GLN A 440 0.05 38.47 -13.78
N ILE A 441 -0.17 38.94 -15.01
CA ILE A 441 0.41 40.20 -15.46
C ILE A 441 -0.01 41.24 -14.41
N LYS A 442 0.92 41.71 -13.58
CA LYS A 442 0.75 42.89 -12.73
C LYS A 442 0.28 44.04 -13.63
N ARG A 443 -1.03 44.29 -13.70
CA ARG A 443 -1.54 45.49 -14.36
C ARG A 443 -1.60 46.61 -13.33
N ALA A 444 -0.69 47.57 -13.51
CA ALA A 444 -0.96 48.96 -13.22
C ALA A 444 -2.37 49.32 -13.75
N GLY A 445 -3.10 50.10 -12.97
CA GLY A 445 -4.52 50.37 -13.19
C GLY A 445 -4.83 50.83 -14.62
N ASN A 446 -5.80 50.15 -15.24
CA ASN A 446 -6.89 50.79 -15.96
C ASN A 446 -7.94 49.75 -16.36
N ALA A 447 -9.19 50.16 -16.23
CA ALA A 447 -10.39 49.35 -16.37
C ALA A 447 -10.56 48.81 -17.80
N THR A 448 -10.50 47.48 -17.96
CA THR A 448 -11.26 46.70 -18.95
C THR A 448 -11.07 45.21 -18.65
N ARG A 449 -12.10 44.57 -18.06
CA ARG A 449 -12.17 43.12 -17.84
C ARG A 449 -12.70 42.46 -19.13
N PRO A 450 -11.85 41.72 -19.87
CA PRO A 450 -12.27 40.41 -20.35
C PRO A 450 -11.17 39.30 -20.38
N VAL A 451 -9.98 39.50 -19.79
CA VAL A 451 -8.85 38.54 -19.98
C VAL A 451 -8.88 37.32 -19.03
N LEU A 452 -9.60 37.37 -17.90
CA LEU A 452 -9.69 36.26 -16.94
C LEU A 452 -10.44 35.01 -17.48
N ARG A 453 -11.15 35.12 -18.60
CA ARG A 453 -11.99 34.04 -19.15
C ARG A 453 -11.28 33.17 -20.18
N GLU A 454 -10.19 33.66 -20.79
CA GLU A 454 -9.48 32.95 -21.87
C GLU A 454 -8.36 32.03 -21.39
N GLN A 455 -7.72 32.30 -20.25
CA GLN A 455 -6.65 31.41 -19.71
C GLN A 455 -7.18 30.09 -19.12
N ASN A 456 -8.41 30.07 -18.59
CA ASN A 456 -9.04 28.83 -18.09
C ASN A 456 -9.50 27.88 -19.21
N ARG A 457 -9.36 28.24 -20.49
CA ARG A 457 -9.82 27.41 -21.62
C ARG A 457 -8.90 26.23 -21.95
N ASN A 458 -7.63 26.29 -21.52
CA ASN A 458 -6.65 25.22 -21.78
C ASN A 458 -6.55 24.20 -20.64
N GLN A 459 -7.27 24.42 -19.53
CA GLN A 459 -7.24 23.54 -18.37
C GLN A 459 -8.35 22.49 -18.48
N LEU A 460 -7.97 21.21 -18.61
CA LEU A 460 -8.94 20.11 -18.67
C LEU A 460 -9.65 19.91 -17.32
N LEU A 461 -8.89 19.96 -16.21
CA LEU A 461 -9.39 19.72 -14.86
C LEU A 461 -8.99 20.88 -13.94
N SER A 462 -9.90 21.34 -13.10
CA SER A 462 -9.53 22.21 -11.97
C SER A 462 -8.63 21.46 -10.97
N ARG A 463 -7.84 22.18 -10.16
CA ARG A 463 -7.00 21.58 -9.10
C ARG A 463 -7.78 20.65 -8.18
N ARG A 464 -9.00 21.06 -7.77
CA ARG A 464 -9.90 20.22 -6.95
C ARG A 464 -10.29 18.92 -7.64
N GLN A 465 -10.58 18.97 -8.94
CA GLN A 465 -10.93 17.78 -9.71
C GLN A 465 -9.72 16.86 -9.90
N LEU A 466 -8.51 17.40 -10.10
CA LEU A 466 -7.29 16.61 -10.22
C LEU A 466 -6.94 15.90 -8.89
N VAL A 467 -7.12 16.56 -7.76
CA VAL A 467 -6.99 15.94 -6.42
C VAL A 467 -8.00 14.81 -6.26
N ALA A 468 -9.28 15.05 -6.58
CA ALA A 468 -10.32 14.03 -6.46
C ALA A 468 -10.07 12.84 -7.40
N PHE A 469 -9.58 13.08 -8.61
CA PHE A 469 -9.16 12.05 -9.55
C PHE A 469 -8.00 11.23 -8.99
N SER A 470 -6.92 11.89 -8.57
CA SER A 470 -5.70 11.23 -8.10
C SER A 470 -5.91 10.48 -6.80
N ARG A 471 -6.84 10.94 -5.93
CA ARG A 471 -7.26 10.21 -4.73
C ARG A 471 -7.90 8.86 -5.05
N ASN A 472 -8.62 8.76 -6.16
CA ASN A 472 -9.33 7.54 -6.55
C ASN A 472 -8.50 6.61 -7.43
N VAL A 473 -7.54 7.11 -8.20
CA VAL A 473 -6.63 6.28 -9.02
C VAL A 473 -5.66 5.51 -8.13
N LYS A 474 -5.68 4.18 -8.30
CA LYS A 474 -4.91 3.20 -7.52
C LYS A 474 -4.25 2.13 -8.40
N GLU A 475 -4.48 2.16 -9.71
CA GLU A 475 -3.80 1.28 -10.66
C GLU A 475 -2.32 1.63 -10.81
N GLN A 476 -1.46 0.62 -10.80
CA GLN A 476 -0.02 0.78 -10.68
C GLN A 476 0.61 1.61 -11.81
N THR A 477 0.25 1.34 -13.07
CA THR A 477 0.78 2.05 -14.24
C THR A 477 0.41 3.53 -14.20
N SER A 478 -0.84 3.82 -13.85
CA SER A 478 -1.43 5.14 -13.72
C SER A 478 -0.79 5.94 -12.60
N VAL A 479 -0.59 5.31 -11.44
CA VAL A 479 0.12 5.91 -10.29
C VAL A 479 1.57 6.21 -10.65
N SER A 480 2.26 5.26 -11.30
CA SER A 480 3.65 5.46 -11.72
C SER A 480 3.82 6.57 -12.75
N LEU A 481 2.89 6.67 -13.72
CA LEU A 481 2.84 7.75 -14.70
C LEU A 481 2.68 9.11 -14.01
N LEU A 482 1.73 9.22 -13.07
CA LEU A 482 1.51 10.44 -12.27
C LEU A 482 2.75 10.81 -11.45
N LEU A 483 3.33 9.87 -10.70
CA LEU A 483 4.53 10.13 -9.90
C LEU A 483 5.73 10.55 -10.76
N SER A 484 5.88 9.95 -11.93
CA SER A 484 6.95 10.31 -12.86
C SER A 484 6.77 11.74 -13.40
N LEU A 485 5.55 12.13 -13.78
CA LEU A 485 5.23 13.49 -14.22
C LEU A 485 5.44 14.51 -13.10
N LEU A 486 4.88 14.24 -11.91
CA LEU A 486 4.96 15.13 -10.76
C LEU A 486 6.41 15.28 -10.28
N GLY A 487 7.17 14.19 -10.20
CA GLY A 487 8.59 14.23 -9.86
C GLY A 487 9.42 15.00 -10.88
N LYS A 488 9.05 14.94 -12.18
CA LYS A 488 9.69 15.76 -13.21
C LYS A 488 9.44 17.25 -12.97
N LEU A 489 8.21 17.65 -12.63
CA LEU A 489 7.88 19.03 -12.28
C LEU A 489 8.64 19.49 -11.04
N PHE A 490 8.71 18.66 -10.01
CA PHE A 490 9.48 18.92 -8.79
C PHE A 490 10.96 19.17 -9.08
N ASN A 491 11.56 18.31 -9.90
CA ASN A 491 12.96 18.44 -10.30
C ASN A 491 13.24 19.70 -11.13
N CYS A 492 12.26 20.16 -11.92
CA CYS A 492 12.36 21.41 -12.67
C CYS A 492 12.19 22.64 -11.77
N ALA A 493 11.31 22.59 -10.77
CA ALA A 493 11.06 23.70 -9.84
C ALA A 493 12.20 23.91 -8.83
N ASN A 494 12.85 22.84 -8.34
CA ASN A 494 13.81 22.89 -7.22
C ASN A 494 15.30 23.05 -7.61
N GLY A 495 15.62 23.33 -8.88
CA GLY A 495 16.95 23.83 -9.24
C GLY A 495 18.16 22.90 -9.06
N GLY A 496 17.95 21.60 -8.74
CA GLY A 496 18.94 20.54 -8.97
C GLY A 496 19.73 19.99 -7.77
N MET A 497 19.72 20.62 -6.59
CA MET A 497 20.40 20.04 -5.40
C MET A 497 19.61 18.88 -4.80
N ASN A 498 18.28 19.00 -4.78
CA ASN A 498 17.36 17.99 -4.26
C ASN A 498 16.48 17.48 -5.39
N ARG A 499 16.78 16.27 -5.87
CA ARG A 499 16.09 15.65 -7.01
C ARG A 499 15.38 14.39 -6.58
N MET A 500 14.08 14.35 -6.85
CA MET A 500 13.25 13.17 -6.73
C MET A 500 13.60 12.18 -7.85
N PHE A 501 13.89 10.93 -7.51
CA PHE A 501 14.02 9.88 -8.51
C PHE A 501 12.71 9.73 -9.31
N ILE A 502 12.83 9.71 -10.64
CA ILE A 502 11.73 9.50 -11.58
C ILE A 502 12.02 8.31 -12.49
N GLN A 503 11.04 7.44 -12.69
CA GLN A 503 11.09 6.42 -13.74
C GLN A 503 10.78 7.04 -15.09
N HIS A 504 11.38 6.50 -16.15
CA HIS A 504 11.13 6.91 -17.53
C HIS A 504 11.28 8.42 -17.79
N SER A 505 12.38 8.99 -17.28
CA SER A 505 12.69 10.42 -17.44
C SER A 505 12.70 10.88 -18.91
N GLU A 506 13.00 9.97 -19.83
CA GLU A 506 13.04 10.13 -21.28
C GLU A 506 11.66 10.47 -21.90
N TYR A 507 10.56 10.15 -21.22
CA TYR A 507 9.21 10.47 -21.69
C TYR A 507 8.87 11.95 -21.60
N TRP A 508 9.56 12.69 -20.72
CA TRP A 508 9.24 14.08 -20.45
C TRP A 508 10.12 15.06 -21.25
N PRO A 509 9.72 16.34 -21.35
CA PRO A 509 10.56 17.37 -21.94
C PRO A 509 11.93 17.45 -21.24
N THR A 510 13.00 17.51 -22.04
CA THR A 510 14.37 17.65 -21.52
C THR A 510 14.56 19.01 -20.85
N VAL A 511 14.03 20.06 -21.47
CA VAL A 511 14.06 21.44 -20.99
C VAL A 511 12.64 21.91 -20.71
N TYR A 512 12.39 22.30 -19.47
CA TYR A 512 11.16 22.97 -19.04
C TYR A 512 11.52 23.88 -17.86
N ASP A 513 11.05 25.13 -17.91
CA ASP A 513 11.20 26.10 -16.83
C ASP A 513 10.07 25.90 -15.81
N GLY A 514 10.43 25.40 -14.62
CA GLY A 514 9.49 25.15 -13.53
C GLY A 514 9.10 26.39 -12.71
N SER A 515 9.52 27.59 -13.13
CA SER A 515 9.31 28.83 -12.37
C SER A 515 7.84 29.16 -12.07
N ASN A 516 6.91 28.75 -12.94
CA ASN A 516 5.47 29.01 -12.79
C ASN A 516 4.73 27.89 -12.06
N VAL A 517 5.39 26.81 -11.66
CA VAL A 517 4.75 25.68 -10.99
C VAL A 517 4.34 26.08 -9.56
N ASN A 518 3.09 25.81 -9.19
CA ASN A 518 2.62 26.01 -7.84
C ASN A 518 3.19 24.92 -6.92
N ASN A 519 4.24 25.26 -6.17
CA ASN A 519 4.96 24.29 -5.33
C ASN A 519 4.09 23.67 -4.21
N ASP A 520 3.19 24.44 -3.60
CA ASP A 520 2.31 23.93 -2.53
C ASP A 520 1.38 22.84 -3.08
N PHE A 521 0.75 23.12 -4.22
CA PHE A 521 -0.13 22.17 -4.89
C PHE A 521 0.65 20.97 -5.44
N LEU A 522 1.84 21.18 -5.98
CA LEU A 522 2.71 20.09 -6.43
C LEU A 522 3.07 19.15 -5.27
N ASN A 523 3.45 19.69 -4.11
CA ASN A 523 3.79 18.90 -2.94
C ASN A 523 2.59 18.13 -2.38
N GLU A 524 1.39 18.73 -2.37
CA GLU A 524 0.14 18.06 -2.03
C GLU A 524 -0.12 16.88 -2.98
N MET A 525 0.03 17.11 -4.29
CA MET A 525 -0.21 16.09 -5.31
C MET A 525 0.79 14.94 -5.22
N ILE A 526 2.09 15.21 -5.04
CA ILE A 526 3.12 14.18 -4.84
C ILE A 526 2.80 13.34 -3.61
N SER A 527 2.51 13.98 -2.48
CA SER A 527 2.18 13.29 -1.23
C SER A 527 0.95 12.38 -1.40
N LEU A 528 -0.13 12.92 -1.99
CA LEU A 528 -1.35 12.18 -2.25
C LEU A 528 -1.12 10.97 -3.16
N THR A 529 -0.43 11.16 -4.29
CA THR A 529 -0.17 10.06 -5.24
C THR A 529 0.78 9.01 -4.64
N MET A 530 1.78 9.42 -3.86
CA MET A 530 2.69 8.51 -3.16
C MET A 530 1.96 7.67 -2.11
N ASP A 531 1.13 8.31 -1.28
CA ASP A 531 0.41 7.61 -0.23
C ASP A 531 -0.57 6.59 -0.84
N ASN A 532 -1.24 6.94 -1.95
CA ASN A 532 -2.05 5.99 -2.71
C ASN A 532 -1.23 4.83 -3.29
N GLY A 533 -0.07 5.12 -3.88
CA GLY A 533 0.80 4.09 -4.46
C GLY A 533 1.33 3.11 -3.42
N LEU A 534 1.78 3.62 -2.25
CA LEU A 534 2.31 2.82 -1.16
C LEU A 534 1.21 2.07 -0.39
N LEU A 535 -0.01 2.58 -0.37
CA LEU A 535 -1.16 1.89 0.20
C LEU A 535 -1.48 0.61 -0.59
N ILE A 536 -1.30 0.63 -1.91
CA ILE A 536 -1.57 -0.50 -2.81
C ILE A 536 -0.36 -1.43 -2.90
N ASN A 537 0.84 -0.88 -3.07
CA ASN A 537 2.07 -1.64 -3.24
C ASN A 537 3.21 -1.05 -2.39
N PRO A 538 3.24 -1.35 -1.08
CA PRO A 538 4.23 -0.78 -0.16
C PRO A 538 5.66 -1.23 -0.44
N ASN A 539 5.84 -2.34 -1.19
CA ASN A 539 7.14 -2.90 -1.52
C ASN A 539 7.68 -2.41 -2.88
N ASN A 540 6.98 -1.48 -3.54
CA ASN A 540 7.43 -0.95 -4.81
C ASN A 540 8.68 -0.07 -4.60
N ALA A 541 9.82 -0.54 -5.11
CA ALA A 541 11.11 0.13 -4.95
C ALA A 541 11.14 1.55 -5.54
N PHE A 542 10.41 1.80 -6.63
CA PHE A 542 10.28 3.14 -7.21
C PHE A 542 9.56 4.08 -6.24
N TYR A 543 8.40 3.67 -5.71
CA TYR A 543 7.63 4.51 -4.79
C TYR A 543 8.42 4.82 -3.52
N LEU A 544 9.08 3.83 -2.94
CA LEU A 544 9.90 3.99 -1.73
C LEU A 544 11.09 4.92 -1.97
N ARG A 545 11.83 4.73 -3.07
CA ARG A 545 12.97 5.57 -3.42
C ARG A 545 12.54 7.01 -3.66
N SER A 546 11.52 7.21 -4.50
CA SER A 546 11.01 8.55 -4.78
C SER A 546 10.49 9.23 -3.52
N LYS A 547 9.85 8.51 -2.58
CA LYS A 547 9.41 9.06 -1.29
C LYS A 547 10.59 9.45 -0.41
N GLY A 548 11.65 8.64 -0.38
CA GLY A 548 12.90 8.98 0.31
C GLY A 548 13.49 10.30 -0.22
N ASP A 549 13.62 10.41 -1.54
CA ASP A 549 14.17 11.62 -2.18
C ASP A 549 13.27 12.84 -1.99
N PHE A 550 11.94 12.67 -2.03
CA PHE A 550 10.98 13.75 -1.78
C PHE A 550 10.99 14.25 -0.33
N LEU A 551 11.23 13.38 0.65
CA LEU A 551 11.30 13.76 2.07
C LEU A 551 12.65 14.38 2.46
N LEU A 552 13.72 14.01 1.76
CA LEU A 552 15.06 14.60 1.93
C LEU A 552 15.22 15.91 1.16
N GLY A 553 14.39 16.12 0.14
CA GLY A 553 14.43 17.23 -0.78
C GLY A 553 13.67 18.44 -0.30
#